data_AF-A0A4P9YE03-F1
#
_entry.id   AF-A0A4P9YE03-F1
#
_cell.length_a   1.000
_cell.length_b   1.000
_cell.length_c   1.000
_cell.angle_alpha   90.00
_cell.angle_beta   90.00
_cell.angle_gamma   90.00
#
_symmetry.space_group_name_H-M   'P 1'
#
loop_
_entity.id
_entity.type
_entity.pdbx_description
1 polymer ?
#
loop_
_entity_poly.entity_id
_entity_poly.type
_entity_poly.pdbx_seq_one_letter_code
_entity_poly.pdbx_strand_id
1 'polypeptide(L)'
;MIDTTLSLSKFPKDLFLEFMRCGEELEIRALLEPFDDTQDSLFLAFMNKEKIQREIFRECLESMFEREMEMATFCLFVEQLSNVQRVYQVECLFECLEDKDSGRRSERGKSGMMVEKSKIVLEHFHELVDETSFVNHFQDFQRLISNPELFLHVLKVVSKYLLPEELNDKLIKELLKQIATVNPIMLPELIESVCEMATKSNCKVIIEELRESIDVEILKKVPNFLQLEERLFERLNEGWIRIASLILQLGKELNENEVYEKLFESGNLQQCQEIVHSIITLISLNNFNIQEKALNVLINLSKKGLLEYVDSIQSESVLYKLFFLLFYLAQNDESLENQLQIFVRKNLSSPKLEYKKIGLISSMAFIQVNQETKAIDLLDLVNSSCRYSSVHSAMLYDCLAHSVEQDEFPLNDETISIINKLFCGYFGDFFIMDHQDIQSYLQDEKSDLLYSLNDENEINENSMAISIIPNIVSSLDSRSIDPSFRIVTLAPFFRLVAACQLKINKSFKKIEKLLSARLALYKDMNDNSDEI
;
A
#
# COMPACT_ATOMS: atom_id res chain seq x y z
N MET A 1 25.18 32.52 -54.46
CA MET A 1 26.24 33.46 -54.01
C MET A 1 25.55 34.68 -53.41
N ILE A 2 25.17 34.59 -52.13
CA ILE A 2 24.81 35.76 -51.34
C ILE A 2 26.16 36.35 -50.90
N ASP A 3 26.41 37.60 -51.25
CA ASP A 3 27.62 38.32 -50.83
C ASP A 3 27.59 38.42 -49.30
N THR A 4 28.50 37.72 -48.61
CA THR A 4 28.57 37.63 -47.14
C THR A 4 28.84 38.97 -46.45
N THR A 5 29.00 40.05 -47.23
CA THR A 5 29.14 41.43 -46.77
C THR A 5 27.81 42.19 -46.65
N LEU A 6 26.69 41.65 -47.15
CA LEU A 6 25.36 42.22 -46.91
C LEU A 6 24.99 42.05 -45.45
N SER A 7 24.90 43.17 -44.70
CA SER A 7 24.44 43.11 -43.32
C SER A 7 23.06 42.43 -43.27
N LEU A 8 22.95 41.33 -42.53
CA LEU A 8 21.73 40.53 -42.31
C LEU A 8 20.50 41.36 -41.89
N SER A 9 20.73 42.59 -41.42
CA SER A 9 19.71 43.59 -41.14
C SER A 9 19.00 44.16 -42.38
N LYS A 10 19.55 44.00 -43.59
CA LYS A 10 19.03 44.55 -44.86
C LYS A 10 18.40 43.51 -45.78
N PHE A 11 18.47 42.23 -45.46
CA PHE A 11 17.89 41.18 -46.30
C PHE A 11 16.35 41.28 -46.25
N PRO A 12 15.65 41.42 -47.39
CA PRO A 12 14.20 41.59 -47.41
C PRO A 12 13.47 40.35 -46.89
N LYS A 13 12.52 40.54 -45.97
CA LYS A 13 11.64 39.49 -45.47
C LYS A 13 10.94 38.75 -46.62
N ASP A 14 10.39 39.50 -47.57
CA ASP A 14 9.60 38.94 -48.66
C ASP A 14 10.43 37.99 -49.53
N LEU A 15 11.72 38.30 -49.72
CA LEU A 15 12.65 37.45 -50.44
C LEU A 15 12.95 36.16 -49.66
N PHE A 16 13.11 36.24 -48.34
CA PHE A 16 13.30 35.05 -47.50
C PHE A 16 12.07 34.13 -47.56
N LEU A 17 10.87 34.69 -47.43
CA LEU A 17 9.63 33.94 -47.55
C LEU A 17 9.43 33.34 -48.95
N GLU A 18 9.80 34.07 -49.99
CA GLU A 18 9.78 33.57 -51.37
C GLU A 18 10.75 32.40 -51.55
N PHE A 19 11.95 32.45 -50.97
CA PHE A 19 12.88 31.31 -50.95
C PHE A 19 12.30 30.11 -50.18
N MET A 20 11.65 30.31 -49.04
CA MET A 20 11.03 29.21 -48.30
C MET A 20 9.84 28.59 -49.05
N ARG A 21 9.08 29.41 -49.79
CA ARG A 21 7.92 28.96 -50.58
C ARG A 21 8.33 28.28 -51.89
N CYS A 22 9.33 28.81 -52.59
CA CYS A 22 9.64 28.42 -53.97
C CYS A 22 11.03 27.83 -54.19
N GLY A 23 11.96 28.01 -53.24
CA GLY A 23 13.35 27.57 -53.38
C GLY A 23 13.49 26.04 -53.40
N GLU A 24 14.52 25.51 -54.05
CA GLU A 24 14.78 24.07 -54.05
C GLU A 24 15.19 23.59 -52.64
N GLU A 25 15.06 22.29 -52.36
CA GLU A 25 15.37 21.73 -51.04
C GLU A 25 16.80 22.04 -50.58
N LEU A 26 17.77 21.97 -51.50
CA LEU A 26 19.17 22.33 -51.21
C LEU A 26 19.32 23.80 -50.81
N GLU A 27 18.49 24.68 -51.38
CA GLU A 27 18.50 26.10 -51.03
C GLU A 27 17.90 26.32 -49.65
N ILE A 28 16.78 25.66 -49.34
CA ILE A 28 16.16 25.71 -48.01
C ILE A 28 17.11 25.17 -46.95
N ARG A 29 17.75 24.03 -47.23
CA ARG A 29 18.75 23.43 -46.34
C ARG A 29 19.92 24.37 -46.08
N ALA A 30 20.43 25.05 -47.11
CA ALA A 30 21.49 26.05 -46.95
C ALA A 30 21.08 27.27 -46.10
N LEU A 31 19.78 27.59 -45.99
CA LEU A 31 19.28 28.65 -45.11
C LEU A 31 19.21 28.21 -43.63
N LEU A 32 19.09 26.90 -43.39
CA LEU A 32 18.98 26.28 -42.08
C LEU A 32 20.33 25.86 -41.51
N GLU A 33 21.30 25.54 -42.37
CA GLU A 33 22.66 25.22 -41.94
C GLU A 33 23.35 26.49 -41.36
N PRO A 34 24.12 26.35 -40.28
CA PRO A 34 24.86 27.46 -39.68
C PRO A 34 25.96 27.99 -40.61
N PHE A 35 26.25 29.29 -40.52
CA PHE A 35 27.33 29.91 -41.30
C PHE A 35 28.69 29.72 -40.60
N ASP A 36 29.59 28.91 -41.18
CA ASP A 36 30.98 28.73 -40.73
C ASP A 36 31.11 28.61 -39.17
N ASP A 37 32.10 29.27 -38.55
CA ASP A 37 32.37 29.24 -37.10
C ASP A 37 31.28 29.92 -36.23
N THR A 38 30.23 30.49 -36.83
CA THR A 38 29.10 31.07 -36.10
C THR A 38 27.99 30.03 -35.98
N GLN A 39 27.52 29.76 -34.75
CA GLN A 39 26.43 28.80 -34.52
C GLN A 39 25.06 29.25 -35.06
N ASP A 40 24.98 30.40 -35.71
CA ASP A 40 23.73 31.01 -36.17
C ASP A 40 23.49 30.72 -37.66
N SER A 41 22.36 30.10 -37.98
CA SER A 41 21.85 29.98 -39.35
C SER A 41 21.16 31.26 -39.81
N LEU A 42 20.93 31.41 -41.13
CA LEU A 42 20.15 32.55 -41.64
C LEU A 42 18.74 32.54 -41.05
N PHE A 43 18.16 31.34 -40.96
CA PHE A 43 16.89 31.12 -40.33
C PHE A 43 16.88 31.63 -38.88
N LEU A 44 17.89 31.29 -38.07
CA LEU A 44 17.99 31.74 -36.68
C LEU A 44 18.07 33.28 -36.58
N ALA A 45 18.86 33.89 -37.45
CA ALA A 45 19.01 35.35 -37.52
C ALA A 45 17.69 36.08 -37.86
N PHE A 46 16.81 35.44 -38.64
CA PHE A 46 15.46 35.95 -38.93
C PHE A 46 14.48 35.68 -37.80
N MET A 47 14.54 34.50 -37.18
CA MET A 47 13.67 34.12 -36.07
C MET A 47 13.89 34.99 -34.83
N ASN A 48 15.09 35.50 -34.62
CA ASN A 48 15.41 36.44 -33.54
C ASN A 48 14.78 37.85 -33.71
N LYS A 49 14.04 38.12 -34.80
CA LYS A 49 13.31 39.38 -35.03
C LYS A 49 11.83 39.25 -34.64
N GLU A 50 11.48 39.68 -33.42
CA GLU A 50 10.14 39.54 -32.79
C GLU A 50 8.94 39.86 -33.71
N LYS A 51 9.01 40.93 -34.51
CA LYS A 51 7.85 41.41 -35.29
C LYS A 51 7.38 40.47 -36.42
N ILE A 52 8.24 39.55 -36.84
CA ILE A 52 8.03 38.77 -38.07
C ILE A 52 8.09 37.26 -37.80
N GLN A 53 8.56 36.87 -36.62
CA GLN A 53 8.76 35.48 -36.22
C GLN A 53 7.53 34.59 -36.45
N ARG A 54 6.30 35.09 -36.17
CA ARG A 54 5.06 34.33 -36.38
C ARG A 54 4.78 33.94 -37.81
N GLU A 55 4.94 34.90 -38.70
CA GLU A 55 4.64 34.71 -40.11
C GLU A 55 5.71 33.86 -40.78
N ILE A 56 6.98 34.06 -40.43
CA ILE A 56 8.09 33.24 -40.94
C ILE A 56 7.93 31.79 -40.49
N PHE A 57 7.70 31.56 -39.20
CA PHE A 57 7.54 30.21 -38.68
C PHE A 57 6.37 29.47 -39.32
N ARG A 58 5.19 30.10 -39.41
CA ARG A 58 4.02 29.49 -40.05
C ARG A 58 4.32 29.09 -41.50
N GLU A 59 4.85 30.02 -42.28
CA GLU A 59 5.14 29.78 -43.71
C GLU A 59 6.23 28.72 -43.91
N CYS A 60 7.26 28.72 -43.06
CA CYS A 60 8.29 27.68 -43.08
C CYS A 60 7.67 26.31 -42.76
N LEU A 61 6.88 26.22 -41.69
CA LEU A 61 6.25 24.98 -41.23
C LEU A 61 5.26 24.44 -42.28
N GLU A 62 4.38 25.29 -42.81
CA GLU A 62 3.45 24.94 -43.89
C GLU A 62 4.21 24.43 -45.12
N SER A 63 5.24 25.16 -45.57
CA SER A 63 6.08 24.73 -46.70
C SER A 63 6.78 23.38 -46.43
N MET A 64 7.25 23.16 -45.21
CA MET A 64 7.88 21.91 -44.79
C MET A 64 6.94 20.71 -44.82
N PHE A 65 5.68 20.90 -44.43
CA PHE A 65 4.66 19.86 -44.48
C PHE A 65 4.11 19.65 -45.90
N GLU A 66 3.93 20.72 -46.68
CA GLU A 66 3.37 20.64 -48.04
C GLU A 66 4.33 20.04 -49.08
N ARG A 67 5.64 20.32 -48.98
CA ARG A 67 6.60 20.06 -50.06
C ARG A 67 7.30 18.70 -50.03
N GLU A 68 6.86 17.75 -49.20
CA GLU A 68 7.51 16.43 -49.06
C GLU A 68 9.04 16.51 -48.86
N MET A 69 9.53 17.57 -48.19
CA MET A 69 10.96 17.71 -47.91
C MET A 69 11.50 16.49 -47.18
N GLU A 70 12.76 16.13 -47.49
CA GLU A 70 13.42 15.00 -46.86
C GLU A 70 13.44 15.18 -45.34
N MET A 71 13.35 14.05 -44.63
CA MET A 71 13.30 14.07 -43.17
C MET A 71 14.54 14.73 -42.56
N ALA A 72 15.70 14.62 -43.21
CA ALA A 72 16.94 15.28 -42.78
C ALA A 72 16.80 16.81 -42.73
N THR A 73 16.19 17.41 -43.76
CA THR A 73 15.94 18.86 -43.83
C THR A 73 14.93 19.30 -42.77
N PHE A 74 13.91 18.47 -42.52
CA PHE A 74 12.92 18.73 -41.47
C PHE A 74 13.51 18.65 -40.05
N CYS A 75 14.32 17.63 -39.76
CA CYS A 75 15.02 17.51 -38.47
C CYS A 75 15.93 18.71 -38.21
N LEU A 76 16.70 19.13 -39.23
CA LEU A 76 17.55 20.31 -39.14
C LEU A 76 16.72 21.57 -38.80
N PHE A 77 15.54 21.73 -39.42
CA PHE A 77 14.64 22.83 -39.09
C PHE A 77 14.15 22.80 -37.63
N VAL A 78 13.72 21.63 -37.15
CA VAL A 78 13.27 21.47 -35.75
C VAL A 78 14.41 21.74 -34.76
N GLU A 79 15.64 21.30 -35.06
CA GLU A 79 16.84 21.59 -34.26
C GLU A 79 17.19 23.08 -34.26
N GLN A 80 17.04 23.77 -35.39
CA GLN A 80 17.22 25.22 -35.42
C GLN A 80 16.13 25.94 -34.61
N LEU A 81 14.91 25.42 -34.59
CA LEU A 81 13.83 26.00 -33.81
C LEU A 81 14.06 25.90 -32.29
N SER A 82 14.62 24.81 -31.79
CA SER A 82 14.91 24.66 -30.36
C SER A 82 15.96 25.65 -29.84
N ASN A 83 16.79 26.19 -30.74
CA ASN A 83 17.77 27.23 -30.42
C ASN A 83 17.18 28.65 -30.35
N VAL A 84 15.90 28.85 -30.74
CA VAL A 84 15.25 30.16 -30.70
C VAL A 84 14.63 30.37 -29.31
N GLN A 85 15.20 31.30 -28.52
CA GLN A 85 14.92 31.46 -27.09
C GLN A 85 13.46 31.75 -26.67
N ARG A 86 12.50 31.93 -27.59
CA ARG A 86 11.08 32.17 -27.31
C ARG A 86 10.22 31.85 -28.52
N VAL A 87 9.54 30.71 -28.58
CA VAL A 87 8.56 30.46 -29.66
C VAL A 87 7.13 30.38 -29.11
N TYR A 88 6.49 31.55 -29.04
CA TYR A 88 5.07 31.76 -28.74
C TYR A 88 4.13 31.31 -29.87
N GLN A 89 4.33 30.12 -30.44
CA GLN A 89 3.62 29.70 -31.67
C GLN A 89 3.08 28.28 -31.63
N VAL A 90 2.68 27.87 -30.44
CA VAL A 90 2.00 26.61 -30.18
C VAL A 90 0.77 26.46 -31.10
N GLU A 91 0.01 27.54 -31.32
CA GLU A 91 -1.13 27.57 -32.26
C GLU A 91 -0.74 27.12 -33.67
N CYS A 92 0.36 27.62 -34.23
CA CYS A 92 0.79 27.26 -35.59
C CYS A 92 1.24 25.80 -35.67
N LEU A 93 1.89 25.28 -34.62
CA LEU A 93 2.24 23.86 -34.52
C LEU A 93 0.97 23.00 -34.53
N PHE A 94 -0.03 23.35 -33.72
CA PHE A 94 -1.30 22.61 -33.68
C PHE A 94 -2.11 22.73 -34.97
N GLU A 95 -2.14 23.89 -35.61
CA GLU A 95 -2.78 24.09 -36.92
C GLU A 95 -2.20 23.10 -37.95
N CYS A 96 -0.89 22.87 -37.95
CA CYS A 96 -0.25 21.88 -38.82
C CYS A 96 -0.45 20.43 -38.38
N LEU A 97 -0.51 20.16 -37.08
CA LEU A 97 -0.70 18.81 -36.53
C LEU A 97 -2.15 18.29 -36.65
N GLU A 98 -3.15 19.18 -36.64
CA GLU A 98 -4.57 18.81 -36.65
C GLU A 98 -5.15 18.51 -38.04
N ASP A 99 -4.39 18.67 -39.13
CA ASP A 99 -4.77 18.40 -40.53
C ASP A 99 -6.22 18.79 -40.88
N LYS A 100 -6.63 20.00 -40.47
CA LYS A 100 -8.03 20.48 -40.58
C LYS A 100 -8.51 20.66 -42.01
N ASP A 101 -7.63 20.64 -43.02
CA ASP A 101 -7.95 20.89 -44.44
C ASP A 101 -7.79 19.66 -45.38
N SER A 102 -7.57 18.45 -44.83
CA SER A 102 -7.43 17.21 -45.59
C SER A 102 -8.64 16.81 -46.46
N GLY A 103 -9.79 17.50 -46.31
CA GLY A 103 -10.97 17.33 -47.16
C GLY A 103 -10.76 17.60 -48.65
N ARG A 104 -9.61 18.15 -49.09
CA ARG A 104 -9.36 18.46 -50.52
C ARG A 104 -8.21 17.71 -51.20
N ARG A 105 -7.36 16.93 -50.51
CA ARG A 105 -6.17 16.30 -51.14
C ARG A 105 -5.83 14.91 -50.57
N SER A 106 -6.75 13.96 -50.70
CA SER A 106 -6.48 12.54 -50.39
C SER A 106 -5.80 11.81 -51.55
N GLU A 107 -4.47 11.82 -51.59
CA GLU A 107 -3.68 10.74 -52.18
C GLU A 107 -2.98 9.97 -51.05
N ARG A 108 -3.22 8.66 -50.97
CA ARG A 108 -2.91 7.76 -49.83
C ARG A 108 -1.43 7.64 -49.43
N GLY A 109 -0.51 8.35 -50.09
CA GLY A 109 0.91 8.42 -49.71
C GLY A 109 1.27 9.50 -48.70
N LYS A 110 0.45 10.56 -48.57
CA LYS A 110 0.80 11.78 -47.81
C LYS A 110 0.62 11.66 -46.29
N SER A 111 -0.25 10.74 -45.85
CA SER A 111 -0.62 10.59 -44.44
C SER A 111 0.53 10.08 -43.56
N GLY A 112 1.36 9.16 -44.04
CA GLY A 112 2.41 8.55 -43.20
C GLY A 112 3.59 9.49 -42.92
N MET A 113 4.01 10.28 -43.91
CA MET A 113 5.10 11.24 -43.75
C MET A 113 4.71 12.42 -42.85
N MET A 114 3.45 12.88 -42.94
CA MET A 114 2.89 13.89 -42.03
C MET A 114 2.95 13.45 -40.57
N VAL A 115 2.58 12.19 -40.29
CA VAL A 115 2.63 11.61 -38.95
C VAL A 115 4.06 11.52 -38.44
N GLU A 116 5.01 11.11 -39.28
CA GLU A 116 6.42 11.00 -38.85
C GLU A 116 7.03 12.37 -38.54
N LYS A 117 6.73 13.39 -39.36
CA LYS A 117 7.10 14.78 -39.07
C LYS A 117 6.47 15.28 -37.77
N SER A 118 5.22 14.91 -37.53
CA SER A 118 4.49 15.25 -36.29
C SER A 118 5.15 14.64 -35.04
N LYS A 119 5.64 13.39 -35.13
CA LYS A 119 6.38 12.75 -34.03
C LYS A 119 7.66 13.50 -33.69
N ILE A 120 8.45 13.88 -34.70
CA ILE A 120 9.71 14.62 -34.50
C ILE A 120 9.46 15.97 -33.82
N VAL A 121 8.40 16.67 -34.23
CA VAL A 121 7.98 17.92 -33.58
C VAL A 121 7.62 17.67 -32.11
N LEU A 122 6.88 16.59 -31.82
CA LEU A 122 6.51 16.25 -30.45
C LEU A 122 7.73 15.90 -29.59
N GLU A 123 8.73 15.17 -30.12
CA GLU A 123 9.95 14.84 -29.37
C GLU A 123 10.70 16.09 -28.86
N HIS A 124 10.73 17.15 -29.67
CA HIS A 124 11.40 18.42 -29.35
C HIS A 124 10.45 19.44 -28.72
N PHE A 125 9.17 19.11 -28.51
CA PHE A 125 8.15 20.09 -28.10
C PHE A 125 8.50 20.83 -26.80
N HIS A 126 9.08 20.11 -25.84
CA HIS A 126 9.53 20.68 -24.56
C HIS A 126 10.62 21.76 -24.68
N GLU A 127 11.38 21.77 -25.78
CA GLU A 127 12.36 22.80 -26.09
C GLU A 127 11.71 24.00 -26.80
N LEU A 128 10.59 23.75 -27.49
CA LEU A 128 9.88 24.75 -28.29
C LEU A 128 8.87 25.57 -27.48
N VAL A 129 8.33 24.99 -26.40
CA VAL A 129 7.15 25.52 -25.70
C VAL A 129 7.38 25.59 -24.19
N ASP A 130 7.20 26.77 -23.62
CA ASP A 130 7.25 26.95 -22.17
C ASP A 130 6.00 26.38 -21.44
N GLU A 131 6.14 26.13 -20.15
CA GLU A 131 5.07 25.59 -19.29
C GLU A 131 3.76 26.40 -19.39
N THR A 132 3.86 27.74 -19.38
CA THR A 132 2.68 28.62 -19.45
C THR A 132 1.93 28.48 -20.76
N SER A 133 2.65 28.38 -21.87
CA SER A 133 2.10 28.25 -23.22
C SER A 133 1.51 26.85 -23.41
N PHE A 134 2.15 25.82 -22.86
CA PHE A 134 1.65 24.46 -22.85
C PHE A 134 0.27 24.36 -22.15
N VAL A 135 0.14 24.93 -20.94
CA VAL A 135 -1.12 24.93 -20.18
C VAL A 135 -2.24 25.65 -20.96
N ASN A 136 -1.92 26.76 -21.63
CA ASN A 136 -2.91 27.51 -22.43
C ASN A 136 -3.44 26.74 -23.64
N HIS A 137 -2.64 25.81 -24.20
CA HIS A 137 -3.01 25.00 -25.38
C HIS A 137 -3.30 23.54 -25.04
N PHE A 138 -3.53 23.24 -23.76
CA PHE A 138 -3.77 21.88 -23.31
C PHE A 138 -4.97 21.21 -24.02
N GLN A 139 -5.99 21.99 -24.39
CA GLN A 139 -7.15 21.48 -25.14
C GLN A 139 -6.80 20.96 -26.53
N ASP A 140 -5.80 21.53 -27.19
CA ASP A 140 -5.35 21.08 -28.50
C ASP A 140 -4.54 19.77 -28.36
N PHE A 141 -3.78 19.61 -27.27
CA PHE A 141 -3.18 18.32 -26.89
C PHE A 141 -4.22 17.23 -26.65
N GLN A 142 -5.33 17.54 -25.98
CA GLN A 142 -6.40 16.57 -25.78
C GLN A 142 -6.97 16.02 -27.10
N ARG A 143 -7.01 16.85 -28.15
CA ARG A 143 -7.43 16.39 -29.48
C ARG A 143 -6.39 15.48 -30.12
N LEU A 144 -5.10 15.79 -29.99
CA LEU A 144 -4.02 14.93 -30.50
C LEU A 144 -3.94 13.57 -29.80
N ILE A 145 -4.32 13.49 -28.53
CA ILE A 145 -4.40 12.21 -27.79
C ILE A 145 -5.39 11.24 -28.43
N SER A 146 -6.41 11.75 -29.11
CA SER A 146 -7.35 10.90 -29.85
C SER A 146 -6.74 10.26 -31.11
N ASN A 147 -5.54 10.69 -31.53
CA ASN A 147 -4.82 10.09 -32.64
C ASN A 147 -3.91 8.95 -32.13
N PRO A 148 -4.22 7.68 -32.46
CA PRO A 148 -3.46 6.52 -31.95
C PRO A 148 -2.01 6.48 -32.42
N GLU A 149 -1.66 7.13 -33.53
CA GLU A 149 -0.28 7.14 -34.06
C GLU A 149 0.63 8.17 -33.35
N LEU A 150 0.04 9.22 -32.79
CA LEU A 150 0.76 10.29 -32.07
C LEU A 150 0.67 10.16 -30.55
N PHE A 151 -0.30 9.38 -30.07
CA PHE A 151 -0.64 9.19 -28.67
C PHE A 151 0.56 9.07 -27.71
N LEU A 152 1.49 8.14 -27.97
CA LEU A 152 2.67 7.96 -27.12
C LEU A 152 3.60 9.18 -27.09
N HIS A 153 3.77 9.84 -28.23
CA HIS A 153 4.63 11.01 -28.32
C HIS A 153 4.01 12.16 -27.55
N VAL A 154 2.68 12.32 -27.64
CA VAL A 154 1.94 13.29 -26.82
C VAL A 154 2.09 12.98 -25.34
N LEU A 155 1.95 11.72 -24.92
CA LEU A 155 2.16 11.31 -23.53
C LEU A 155 3.54 11.66 -22.99
N LYS A 156 4.59 11.36 -23.76
CA LYS A 156 5.99 11.70 -23.41
C LYS A 156 6.23 13.20 -23.30
N VAL A 157 5.50 14.01 -24.07
CA VAL A 157 5.56 15.46 -23.95
C VAL A 157 4.87 15.90 -22.67
N VAL A 158 3.64 15.44 -22.46
CA VAL A 158 2.83 15.91 -21.35
C VAL A 158 3.43 15.53 -19.99
N SER A 159 4.04 14.34 -19.88
CA SER A 159 4.70 13.90 -18.63
C SER A 159 5.87 14.77 -18.21
N LYS A 160 6.44 15.58 -19.11
CA LYS A 160 7.51 16.55 -18.80
C LYS A 160 7.00 17.84 -18.16
N TYR A 161 5.70 18.12 -18.20
CA TYR A 161 5.11 19.36 -17.70
C TYR A 161 4.35 19.16 -16.39
N LEU A 162 4.54 20.08 -15.45
CA LEU A 162 3.74 20.14 -14.22
C LEU A 162 2.35 20.70 -14.52
N LEU A 163 1.39 19.80 -14.69
CA LEU A 163 -0.01 20.17 -14.91
C LEU A 163 -0.71 20.57 -13.61
N PRO A 164 -1.56 21.62 -13.63
CA PRO A 164 -2.55 21.86 -12.58
C PRO A 164 -3.41 20.61 -12.35
N GLU A 165 -3.76 20.34 -11.09
CA GLU A 165 -4.47 19.11 -10.69
C GLU A 165 -5.75 18.85 -11.50
N GLU A 166 -6.54 19.90 -11.77
CA GLU A 166 -7.76 19.79 -12.59
C GLU A 166 -7.51 19.37 -14.05
N LEU A 167 -6.39 19.81 -14.64
CA LEU A 167 -6.02 19.45 -16.00
C LEU A 167 -5.40 18.05 -16.05
N ASN A 168 -4.60 17.72 -15.04
CA ASN A 168 -4.06 16.38 -14.86
C ASN A 168 -5.18 15.33 -14.74
N ASP A 169 -6.20 15.60 -13.93
CA ASP A 169 -7.34 14.69 -13.78
C ASP A 169 -8.15 14.53 -15.08
N LYS A 170 -8.34 15.62 -15.83
CA LYS A 170 -8.99 15.57 -17.15
C LYS A 170 -8.18 14.75 -18.15
N LEU A 171 -6.85 14.90 -18.12
CA LEU A 171 -5.96 14.14 -18.96
C LEU A 171 -6.04 12.65 -18.67
N ILE A 172 -5.91 12.29 -17.39
CA ILE A 172 -5.92 10.91 -16.95
C ILE A 172 -7.23 10.23 -17.36
N LYS A 173 -8.38 10.91 -17.21
CA LYS A 173 -9.67 10.39 -17.70
C LYS A 173 -9.69 10.16 -19.20
N GLU A 174 -9.07 11.03 -19.99
CA GLU A 174 -9.02 10.85 -21.44
C GLU A 174 -8.08 9.70 -21.83
N LEU A 175 -6.95 9.57 -21.15
CA LEU A 175 -6.00 8.47 -21.33
C LEU A 175 -6.63 7.11 -20.98
N LEU A 176 -7.39 7.05 -19.89
CA LEU A 176 -8.09 5.85 -19.45
C LEU A 176 -9.12 5.38 -20.50
N LYS A 177 -9.82 6.31 -21.17
CA LYS A 177 -10.72 5.96 -22.29
C LYS A 177 -9.99 5.32 -23.47
N GLN A 178 -8.72 5.66 -23.70
CA GLN A 178 -7.93 5.11 -24.81
C GLN A 178 -7.43 3.69 -24.52
N ILE A 179 -7.48 3.20 -23.28
CA ILE A 179 -6.99 1.86 -22.94
C ILE A 179 -7.66 0.76 -23.77
N ALA A 180 -8.96 0.89 -24.02
CA ALA A 180 -9.72 -0.10 -24.78
C ALA A 180 -9.41 -0.08 -26.29
N THR A 181 -8.87 1.02 -26.81
CA THR A 181 -8.66 1.26 -28.25
C THR A 181 -7.18 1.23 -28.63
N VAL A 182 -6.26 1.43 -27.68
CA VAL A 182 -4.83 1.48 -27.94
C VAL A 182 -4.30 0.11 -28.37
N ASN A 183 -3.30 0.11 -29.24
CA ASN A 183 -2.59 -1.12 -29.60
C ASN A 183 -2.04 -1.78 -28.32
N PRO A 184 -2.31 -3.08 -28.06
CA PRO A 184 -1.84 -3.77 -26.85
C PRO A 184 -0.33 -3.66 -26.59
N ILE A 185 0.49 -3.49 -27.63
CA ILE A 185 1.94 -3.29 -27.51
C ILE A 185 2.27 -1.99 -26.77
N MET A 186 1.42 -0.97 -26.90
CA MET A 186 1.59 0.38 -26.34
C MET A 186 0.94 0.53 -24.96
N LEU A 187 0.12 -0.45 -24.56
CA LEU A 187 -0.59 -0.43 -23.28
C LEU A 187 0.34 -0.31 -22.06
N PRO A 188 1.52 -0.97 -22.02
CA PRO A 188 2.48 -0.80 -20.93
C PRO A 188 2.90 0.66 -20.71
N GLU A 189 3.31 1.34 -21.78
CA GLU A 189 3.78 2.73 -21.71
C GLU A 189 2.64 3.68 -21.33
N LEU A 190 1.41 3.38 -21.76
CA LEU A 190 0.21 4.12 -21.34
C LEU A 190 -0.04 3.97 -19.83
N ILE A 191 -0.06 2.73 -19.33
CA ILE A 191 -0.30 2.46 -17.91
C ILE A 191 0.80 3.11 -17.07
N GLU A 192 2.06 2.97 -17.47
CA GLU A 192 3.19 3.62 -16.79
C GLU A 192 3.00 5.14 -16.73
N SER A 193 2.65 5.77 -17.86
CA SER A 193 2.40 7.22 -17.90
C SER A 193 1.24 7.64 -17.00
N VAL A 194 0.11 6.93 -17.02
CA VAL A 194 -1.04 7.21 -16.14
C VAL A 194 -0.65 7.07 -14.67
N CYS A 195 0.17 6.07 -14.35
CA CYS A 195 0.68 5.84 -13.01
C CYS A 195 1.66 6.95 -12.55
N GLU A 196 2.52 7.46 -13.43
CA GLU A 196 3.42 8.58 -13.14
C GLU A 196 2.68 9.88 -12.86
N MET A 197 1.51 10.05 -13.48
CA MET A 197 0.64 11.22 -13.31
C MET A 197 -0.27 11.11 -12.07
N ALA A 198 -0.28 9.97 -11.38
CA ALA A 198 -1.13 9.74 -10.23
C ALA A 198 -0.68 10.56 -9.01
N THR A 199 -1.64 11.24 -8.38
CA THR A 199 -1.48 11.95 -7.12
C THR A 199 -2.17 11.19 -6.00
N LYS A 200 -1.91 11.58 -4.73
CA LYS A 200 -2.60 10.99 -3.57
C LYS A 200 -4.12 11.14 -3.63
N SER A 201 -4.61 12.22 -4.24
CA SER A 201 -6.04 12.54 -4.33
C SER A 201 -6.77 11.72 -5.40
N ASN A 202 -6.13 11.43 -6.54
CA ASN A 202 -6.76 10.78 -7.68
C ASN A 202 -6.43 9.27 -7.84
N CYS A 203 -5.40 8.77 -7.16
CA CYS A 203 -4.92 7.39 -7.30
C CYS A 203 -6.04 6.34 -7.14
N LYS A 204 -6.98 6.55 -6.22
CA LYS A 204 -8.13 5.65 -6.05
C LYS A 204 -9.00 5.54 -7.31
N VAL A 205 -9.33 6.68 -7.93
CA VAL A 205 -10.19 6.74 -9.12
C VAL A 205 -9.50 6.08 -10.30
N ILE A 206 -8.20 6.38 -10.48
CA ILE A 206 -7.37 5.79 -11.53
C ILE A 206 -7.38 4.27 -11.44
N ILE A 207 -7.19 3.72 -10.23
CA ILE A 207 -7.20 2.26 -10.03
C ILE A 207 -8.57 1.66 -10.36
N GLU A 208 -9.66 2.28 -9.93
CA GLU A 208 -11.02 1.80 -10.21
C GLU A 208 -11.30 1.82 -11.72
N GLU A 209 -10.85 2.84 -12.44
CA GLU A 209 -11.13 3.01 -13.85
C GLU A 209 -10.20 2.16 -14.74
N LEU A 210 -8.94 1.94 -14.33
CA LEU A 210 -8.05 0.93 -14.91
C LEU A 210 -8.66 -0.47 -14.81
N ARG A 211 -9.31 -0.78 -13.67
CA ARG A 211 -10.00 -2.06 -13.45
C ARG A 211 -11.16 -2.29 -14.38
N GLU A 212 -11.93 -1.25 -14.64
CA GLU A 212 -13.09 -1.33 -15.52
C GLU A 212 -12.68 -1.34 -16.99
N SER A 213 -11.57 -0.69 -17.34
CA SER A 213 -11.12 -0.49 -18.73
C SER A 213 -10.22 -1.60 -19.27
N ILE A 214 -9.48 -2.30 -18.41
CA ILE A 214 -8.56 -3.37 -18.82
C ILE A 214 -9.28 -4.72 -18.80
N ASP A 215 -9.64 -5.21 -19.98
CA ASP A 215 -10.13 -6.59 -20.18
C ASP A 215 -8.96 -7.59 -20.22
N VAL A 216 -9.18 -8.78 -19.67
CA VAL A 216 -8.26 -9.93 -19.67
C VAL A 216 -7.81 -10.29 -21.09
N GLU A 217 -8.69 -10.16 -22.09
CA GLU A 217 -8.34 -10.43 -23.48
C GLU A 217 -7.32 -9.44 -24.07
N ILE A 218 -7.28 -8.20 -23.56
CA ILE A 218 -6.32 -7.18 -23.98
C ILE A 218 -4.95 -7.50 -23.36
N LEU A 219 -4.93 -7.88 -22.07
CA LEU A 219 -3.70 -8.22 -21.35
C LEU A 219 -2.95 -9.41 -21.95
N LYS A 220 -3.65 -10.42 -22.46
CA LYS A 220 -3.03 -11.57 -23.16
C LYS A 220 -2.21 -11.18 -24.39
N LYS A 221 -2.49 -10.03 -24.98
CA LYS A 221 -1.81 -9.52 -26.18
C LYS A 221 -0.61 -8.64 -25.83
N VAL A 222 -0.40 -8.32 -24.54
CA VAL A 222 0.70 -7.48 -24.07
C VAL A 222 1.98 -8.34 -23.95
N PRO A 223 3.03 -8.05 -24.74
CA PRO A 223 4.31 -8.72 -24.57
C PRO A 223 4.93 -8.38 -23.21
N ASN A 224 5.51 -9.36 -22.51
CA ASN A 224 6.25 -9.15 -21.27
C ASN A 224 5.46 -8.47 -20.13
N PHE A 225 4.18 -8.80 -19.96
CA PHE A 225 3.34 -8.29 -18.86
C PHE A 225 4.02 -8.38 -17.47
N LEU A 226 4.76 -9.46 -17.20
CA LEU A 226 5.51 -9.66 -15.95
C LEU A 226 6.62 -8.60 -15.73
N GLN A 227 7.27 -8.09 -16.79
CA GLN A 227 8.28 -7.03 -16.66
C GLN A 227 7.65 -5.65 -16.43
N LEU A 228 6.47 -5.42 -17.02
CA LEU A 228 5.68 -4.23 -16.70
C LEU A 228 5.24 -4.26 -15.24
N GLU A 229 4.85 -5.43 -14.73
CA GLU A 229 4.51 -5.64 -13.33
C GLU A 229 5.69 -5.29 -12.41
N GLU A 230 6.90 -5.81 -12.67
CA GLU A 230 8.12 -5.48 -11.91
C GLU A 230 8.45 -3.98 -11.92
N ARG A 231 8.35 -3.30 -13.08
CA ARG A 231 8.65 -1.86 -13.18
C ARG A 231 7.63 -0.97 -12.48
N LEU A 232 6.35 -1.32 -12.57
CA LEU A 232 5.29 -0.61 -11.87
C LEU A 232 5.39 -0.83 -10.33
N PHE A 233 5.93 -1.99 -9.92
CA PHE A 233 6.12 -2.36 -8.53
C PHE A 233 7.23 -1.55 -7.83
N GLU A 234 8.31 -1.20 -8.53
CA GLU A 234 9.40 -0.38 -7.96
C GLU A 234 9.00 1.08 -7.68
N ARG A 235 7.95 1.62 -8.34
CA ARG A 235 7.67 3.06 -8.35
C ARG A 235 6.50 3.53 -7.47
N LEU A 236 5.63 2.66 -6.97
CA LEU A 236 4.39 3.06 -6.28
C LEU A 236 4.24 2.41 -4.89
N ASN A 237 4.49 3.18 -3.83
CA ASN A 237 4.64 2.66 -2.44
C ASN A 237 3.34 2.45 -1.63
N GLU A 238 2.17 2.99 -2.00
CA GLU A 238 0.98 2.96 -1.11
C GLU A 238 -0.35 2.52 -1.79
N GLY A 239 -0.45 2.53 -3.13
CA GLY A 239 -1.72 2.25 -3.85
C GLY A 239 -2.04 0.78 -4.14
N TRP A 240 -1.10 -0.14 -3.87
CA TRP A 240 -1.09 -1.46 -4.50
C TRP A 240 -1.93 -2.55 -3.83
N ILE A 241 -2.47 -2.38 -2.61
CA ILE A 241 -3.40 -3.37 -2.03
C ILE A 241 -4.58 -3.65 -3.00
N ARG A 242 -5.03 -2.62 -3.73
CA ARG A 242 -6.10 -2.75 -4.72
C ARG A 242 -5.62 -3.29 -6.06
N ILE A 243 -4.42 -2.95 -6.51
CA ILE A 243 -3.87 -3.46 -7.79
C ILE A 243 -3.45 -4.93 -7.64
N ALA A 244 -2.89 -5.35 -6.51
CA ALA A 244 -2.69 -6.77 -6.19
C ALA A 244 -4.03 -7.54 -6.15
N SER A 245 -5.09 -6.95 -5.57
CA SER A 245 -6.45 -7.53 -5.61
C SER A 245 -7.04 -7.63 -7.02
N LEU A 246 -6.62 -6.73 -7.92
CA LEU A 246 -6.96 -6.67 -9.34
C LEU A 246 -6.20 -7.74 -10.13
N ILE A 247 -4.90 -7.89 -9.87
CA ILE A 247 -4.06 -8.94 -10.44
C ILE A 247 -4.57 -10.32 -10.03
N LEU A 248 -5.12 -10.48 -8.83
CA LEU A 248 -5.84 -11.70 -8.41
C LEU A 248 -7.16 -11.93 -9.15
N GLN A 249 -7.90 -10.87 -9.48
CA GLN A 249 -9.15 -10.99 -10.24
C GLN A 249 -8.90 -11.24 -11.74
N LEU A 250 -7.85 -10.62 -12.28
CA LEU A 250 -7.39 -10.74 -13.66
C LEU A 250 -6.55 -12.02 -13.88
N GLY A 251 -5.95 -12.53 -12.81
CA GLY A 251 -5.09 -13.72 -12.78
C GLY A 251 -5.80 -15.02 -13.11
N LYS A 252 -7.14 -15.02 -13.31
CA LYS A 252 -7.98 -16.18 -13.68
C LYS A 252 -7.42 -17.13 -14.75
N GLU A 253 -6.39 -16.74 -15.51
CA GLU A 253 -5.79 -17.53 -16.59
C GLU A 253 -4.24 -17.58 -16.66
N LEU A 254 -3.49 -16.86 -15.80
CA LEU A 254 -2.01 -17.00 -15.70
C LEU A 254 -1.70 -17.75 -14.40
N ASN A 255 -0.75 -18.68 -14.37
CA ASN A 255 -0.40 -19.52 -13.20
C ASN A 255 -0.34 -18.72 -11.87
N GLU A 256 -1.50 -18.58 -11.20
CA GLU A 256 -1.79 -17.52 -10.20
C GLU A 256 -0.90 -17.58 -8.97
N ASN A 257 -0.39 -18.78 -8.66
CA ASN A 257 0.42 -19.01 -7.48
C ASN A 257 1.88 -18.56 -7.66
N GLU A 258 2.40 -18.61 -8.90
CA GLU A 258 3.80 -18.32 -9.18
C GLU A 258 4.12 -16.83 -9.03
N VAL A 259 3.14 -15.97 -9.27
CA VAL A 259 3.27 -14.50 -9.12
C VAL A 259 3.47 -14.13 -7.66
N TYR A 260 2.61 -14.62 -6.75
CA TYR A 260 2.74 -14.37 -5.32
C TYR A 260 4.06 -14.88 -4.74
N GLU A 261 4.47 -16.05 -5.19
CA GLU A 261 5.74 -16.64 -4.75
C GLU A 261 6.95 -15.82 -5.22
N LYS A 262 6.98 -15.40 -6.49
CA LYS A 262 8.06 -14.56 -7.01
C LYS A 262 8.09 -13.19 -6.36
N LEU A 263 6.93 -12.56 -6.15
CA LEU A 263 6.82 -11.28 -5.46
C LEU A 263 7.24 -11.38 -4.00
N PHE A 264 6.97 -12.49 -3.33
CA PHE A 264 7.42 -12.72 -1.96
C PHE A 264 8.93 -12.97 -1.90
N GLU A 265 9.51 -13.62 -2.91
CA GLU A 265 10.96 -13.87 -3.00
C GLU A 265 11.78 -12.62 -3.34
N SER A 266 11.26 -11.73 -4.20
CA SER A 266 11.95 -10.51 -4.62
C SER A 266 11.60 -9.27 -3.78
N GLY A 267 10.52 -9.35 -2.99
CA GLY A 267 9.97 -8.23 -2.24
C GLY A 267 10.79 -7.83 -1.00
N ASN A 268 10.71 -6.56 -0.64
CA ASN A 268 11.18 -6.05 0.63
C ASN A 268 10.21 -6.38 1.79
N LEU A 269 10.61 -6.12 3.03
CA LEU A 269 9.84 -6.45 4.23
C LEU A 269 8.38 -5.95 4.19
N GLN A 270 8.16 -4.71 3.75
CA GLN A 270 6.84 -4.11 3.68
C GLN A 270 5.98 -4.78 2.60
N GLN A 271 6.58 -5.09 1.45
CA GLN A 271 5.92 -5.79 0.36
C GLN A 271 5.48 -7.20 0.77
N CYS A 272 6.33 -7.94 1.49
CA CYS A 272 5.99 -9.26 2.01
C CYS A 272 4.82 -9.20 3.00
N GLN A 273 4.74 -8.18 3.87
CA GLN A 273 3.60 -7.99 4.77
C GLN A 273 2.29 -7.78 4.01
N GLU A 274 2.31 -6.92 2.99
CA GLU A 274 1.13 -6.60 2.20
C GLU A 274 0.64 -7.81 1.39
N ILE A 275 1.56 -8.62 0.88
CA ILE A 275 1.26 -9.90 0.22
C ILE A 275 0.52 -10.82 1.18
N VAL A 276 1.04 -11.01 2.40
CA VAL A 276 0.44 -11.88 3.41
C VAL A 276 -0.94 -11.37 3.84
N HIS A 277 -1.10 -10.06 4.05
CA HIS A 277 -2.39 -9.45 4.38
C HIS A 277 -3.40 -9.68 3.25
N SER A 278 -2.99 -9.47 2.01
CA SER A 278 -3.83 -9.68 0.83
C SER A 278 -4.30 -11.13 0.75
N ILE A 279 -3.39 -12.11 0.92
CA ILE A 279 -3.73 -13.54 0.92
C ILE A 279 -4.75 -13.86 2.02
N ILE A 280 -4.55 -13.38 3.25
CA ILE A 280 -5.48 -13.61 4.37
C ILE A 280 -6.86 -12.99 4.08
N THR A 281 -6.88 -11.81 3.45
CA THR A 281 -8.12 -11.14 3.05
C THR A 281 -8.88 -11.97 2.01
N LEU A 282 -8.17 -12.53 1.02
CA LEU A 282 -8.77 -13.39 -0.01
C LEU A 282 -9.34 -14.68 0.57
N ILE A 283 -8.64 -15.29 1.52
CA ILE A 283 -9.13 -16.47 2.23
C ILE A 283 -10.42 -16.13 3.00
N SER A 284 -10.55 -14.88 3.46
CA SER A 284 -11.74 -14.40 4.16
C SER A 284 -12.92 -14.06 3.22
N LEU A 285 -12.74 -14.10 1.89
CA LEU A 285 -13.82 -13.89 0.93
C LEU A 285 -14.66 -15.15 0.74
N ASN A 286 -15.99 -15.02 0.60
CA ASN A 286 -16.93 -16.13 0.35
C ASN A 286 -16.85 -16.69 -1.10
N ASN A 287 -15.66 -17.02 -1.58
CA ASN A 287 -15.44 -17.62 -2.89
C ASN A 287 -14.46 -18.80 -2.79
N PHE A 288 -15.01 -20.02 -2.80
CA PHE A 288 -14.26 -21.28 -2.62
C PHE A 288 -13.04 -21.42 -3.55
N ASN A 289 -13.18 -21.06 -4.83
CA ASN A 289 -12.07 -21.20 -5.79
C ASN A 289 -10.90 -20.25 -5.48
N ILE A 290 -11.21 -19.05 -4.96
CA ILE A 290 -10.19 -18.07 -4.57
C ILE A 290 -9.54 -18.49 -3.25
N GLN A 291 -10.35 -18.98 -2.31
CA GLN A 291 -9.87 -19.48 -1.02
C GLN A 291 -8.88 -20.64 -1.18
N GLU A 292 -9.23 -21.65 -1.99
CA GLU A 292 -8.36 -22.81 -2.21
C GLU A 292 -7.00 -22.42 -2.80
N LYS A 293 -6.99 -21.50 -3.77
CA LYS A 293 -5.74 -20.99 -4.37
C LYS A 293 -4.92 -20.18 -3.38
N ALA A 294 -5.55 -19.25 -2.65
CA ALA A 294 -4.86 -18.45 -1.64
C ALA A 294 -4.27 -19.32 -0.52
N LEU A 295 -4.93 -20.41 -0.13
CA LEU A 295 -4.39 -21.40 0.80
C LEU A 295 -3.17 -22.13 0.22
N ASN A 296 -3.19 -22.51 -1.06
CA ASN A 296 -2.04 -23.13 -1.72
C ASN A 296 -0.83 -22.20 -1.77
N VAL A 297 -1.04 -20.92 -2.10
CA VAL A 297 0.01 -19.89 -2.05
C VAL A 297 0.57 -19.80 -0.63
N LEU A 298 -0.29 -19.76 0.39
CA LEU A 298 0.14 -19.66 1.78
C LEU A 298 1.05 -20.84 2.21
N ILE A 299 0.74 -22.07 1.79
CA ILE A 299 1.60 -23.24 2.02
C ILE A 299 2.96 -23.03 1.37
N ASN A 300 3.00 -22.58 0.12
CA ASN A 300 4.26 -22.40 -0.60
C ASN A 300 5.11 -21.28 0.04
N LEU A 301 4.49 -20.17 0.45
CA LEU A 301 5.16 -19.11 1.19
C LEU A 301 5.72 -19.61 2.53
N SER A 302 5.00 -20.47 3.26
CA SER A 302 5.53 -21.05 4.50
C SER A 302 6.82 -21.86 4.28
N LYS A 303 6.94 -22.55 3.14
CA LYS A 303 8.14 -23.29 2.75
C LYS A 303 9.27 -22.38 2.28
N LYS A 304 8.94 -21.16 1.85
CA LYS A 304 9.86 -20.14 1.33
C LYS A 304 10.29 -19.09 2.37
N GLY A 305 10.00 -19.32 3.66
CA GLY A 305 10.50 -18.48 4.75
C GLY A 305 9.52 -17.46 5.29
N LEU A 306 8.20 -17.59 5.06
CA LEU A 306 7.16 -16.74 5.66
C LEU A 306 7.33 -16.50 7.17
N LEU A 307 7.78 -17.52 7.90
CA LEU A 307 7.99 -17.45 9.34
C LEU A 307 9.07 -16.43 9.76
N GLU A 308 10.00 -16.10 8.88
CA GLU A 308 11.04 -15.08 9.12
C GLU A 308 10.47 -13.66 9.10
N TYR A 309 9.30 -13.46 8.48
CA TYR A 309 8.64 -12.16 8.31
C TYR A 309 7.54 -11.91 9.33
N VAL A 310 7.17 -12.91 10.12
CA VAL A 310 6.07 -12.85 11.11
C VAL A 310 6.28 -11.72 12.12
N ASP A 311 7.52 -11.48 12.54
CA ASP A 311 7.88 -10.45 13.51
C ASP A 311 7.53 -9.03 13.04
N SER A 312 7.36 -8.86 11.73
CA SER A 312 7.10 -7.58 11.10
C SER A 312 5.60 -7.28 10.96
N ILE A 313 4.74 -8.29 11.12
CA ILE A 313 3.27 -8.14 11.06
C ILE A 313 2.79 -7.47 12.35
N GLN A 314 2.34 -6.22 12.26
CA GLN A 314 1.90 -5.45 13.44
C GLN A 314 0.49 -5.83 13.94
N SER A 315 -0.38 -6.32 13.06
CA SER A 315 -1.76 -6.62 13.41
C SER A 315 -1.89 -8.00 14.06
N GLU A 316 -2.26 -8.03 15.35
CA GLU A 316 -2.46 -9.27 16.11
C GLU A 316 -3.56 -10.16 15.53
N SER A 317 -4.64 -9.56 14.99
CA SER A 317 -5.74 -10.32 14.39
C SER A 317 -5.33 -11.01 13.10
N VAL A 318 -4.52 -10.33 12.28
CA VAL A 318 -3.94 -10.89 11.04
C VAL A 318 -2.96 -12.00 11.40
N LEU A 319 -2.10 -11.77 12.40
CA LEU A 319 -1.15 -12.74 12.91
C LEU A 319 -1.85 -14.00 13.43
N TYR A 320 -2.93 -13.82 14.17
CA TYR A 320 -3.75 -14.92 14.69
C TYR A 320 -4.35 -15.76 13.56
N LYS A 321 -5.02 -15.10 12.61
CA LYS A 321 -5.63 -15.76 11.44
C LYS A 321 -4.58 -16.49 10.61
N LEU A 322 -3.41 -15.88 10.42
CA LEU A 322 -2.29 -16.50 9.74
C LEU A 322 -1.89 -17.83 10.41
N PHE A 323 -1.61 -17.80 11.71
CA PHE A 323 -1.22 -19.02 12.43
C PHE A 323 -2.33 -20.06 12.46
N PHE A 324 -3.58 -19.64 12.63
CA PHE A 324 -4.72 -20.55 12.59
C PHE A 324 -4.76 -21.30 11.25
N LEU A 325 -4.65 -20.58 10.13
CA LEU A 325 -4.62 -21.16 8.80
C LEU A 325 -3.41 -22.07 8.59
N LEU A 326 -2.21 -21.63 9.01
CA LEU A 326 -1.00 -22.44 8.89
C LEU A 326 -1.09 -23.75 9.68
N PHE A 327 -1.61 -23.72 10.91
CA PHE A 327 -1.83 -24.94 11.69
C PHE A 327 -2.92 -25.83 11.12
N TYR A 328 -3.99 -25.24 10.58
CA TYR A 328 -5.04 -25.99 9.90
C TYR A 328 -4.49 -26.73 8.67
N LEU A 329 -3.66 -26.06 7.87
CA LEU A 329 -2.98 -26.65 6.71
C LEU A 329 -1.95 -27.72 7.13
N ALA A 330 -1.25 -27.48 8.23
CA ALA A 330 -0.25 -28.40 8.78
C ALA A 330 -0.82 -29.73 9.28
N GLN A 331 -2.14 -29.85 9.51
CA GLN A 331 -2.76 -31.13 9.87
C GLN A 331 -2.50 -32.24 8.82
N ASN A 332 -2.24 -31.84 7.56
CA ASN A 332 -1.93 -32.74 6.46
C ASN A 332 -0.46 -32.67 5.99
N ASP A 333 0.39 -31.85 6.62
CA ASP A 333 1.80 -31.67 6.27
C ASP A 333 2.68 -31.70 7.54
N GLU A 334 3.20 -32.89 7.86
CA GLU A 334 4.04 -33.12 9.06
C GLU A 334 5.30 -32.25 9.08
N SER A 335 5.86 -31.91 7.91
CA SER A 335 7.03 -31.03 7.82
C SER A 335 6.68 -29.62 8.29
N LEU A 336 5.54 -29.10 7.82
CA LEU A 336 5.04 -27.80 8.23
C LEU A 336 4.64 -27.79 9.72
N GLU A 337 3.99 -28.85 10.21
CA GLU A 337 3.64 -28.98 11.64
C GLU A 337 4.89 -28.88 12.51
N ASN A 338 5.95 -29.63 12.16
CA ASN A 338 7.21 -29.60 12.89
C ASN A 338 7.89 -28.23 12.86
N GLN A 339 7.91 -27.57 11.70
CA GLN A 339 8.46 -26.21 11.57
C GLN A 339 7.71 -25.21 12.46
N LEU A 340 6.38 -25.25 12.45
CA LEU A 340 5.55 -24.38 13.27
C LEU A 340 5.71 -24.68 14.77
N GLN A 341 5.80 -25.94 15.18
CA GLN A 341 6.06 -26.30 16.58
C GLN A 341 7.44 -25.80 17.06
N ILE A 342 8.48 -25.93 16.22
CA ILE A 342 9.80 -25.36 16.51
C ILE A 342 9.71 -23.84 16.65
N PHE A 343 8.99 -23.19 15.74
CA PHE A 343 8.77 -21.75 15.76
C PHE A 343 8.07 -21.29 17.06
N VAL A 344 6.99 -21.96 17.46
CA VAL A 344 6.27 -21.69 18.71
C VAL A 344 7.21 -21.84 19.91
N ARG A 345 7.93 -22.96 20.02
CA ARG A 345 8.84 -23.22 21.15
C ARG A 345 9.97 -22.19 21.23
N LYS A 346 10.54 -21.80 20.09
CA LYS A 346 11.59 -20.77 20.02
C LYS A 346 11.09 -19.42 20.53
N ASN A 347 9.90 -19.00 20.08
CA ASN A 347 9.30 -17.74 20.49
C ASN A 347 8.86 -17.74 21.96
N LEU A 348 8.24 -18.83 22.43
CA LEU A 348 7.91 -19.01 23.84
C LEU A 348 9.16 -19.02 24.73
N SER A 349 10.31 -19.53 24.26
CA SER A 349 11.54 -19.54 25.05
C SER A 349 12.23 -18.18 25.13
N SER A 350 11.84 -17.21 24.29
CA SER A 350 12.43 -15.88 24.26
C SER A 350 12.08 -15.09 25.53
N PRO A 351 13.04 -14.34 26.13
CA PRO A 351 12.75 -13.42 27.22
C PRO A 351 12.16 -12.08 26.73
N LYS A 352 12.23 -11.78 25.44
CA LYS A 352 11.71 -10.53 24.87
C LYS A 352 10.20 -10.59 24.72
N LEU A 353 9.52 -9.53 25.14
CA LEU A 353 8.06 -9.41 25.14
C LEU A 353 7.45 -9.62 23.75
N GLU A 354 8.06 -9.02 22.72
CA GLU A 354 7.59 -9.07 21.32
C GLU A 354 7.53 -10.51 20.81
N TYR A 355 8.61 -11.28 20.98
CA TYR A 355 8.66 -12.68 20.57
C TYR A 355 7.78 -13.58 21.47
N LYS A 356 7.71 -13.28 22.78
CA LYS A 356 6.83 -14.01 23.68
C LYS A 356 5.37 -13.87 23.25
N LYS A 357 4.94 -12.66 22.86
CA LYS A 357 3.61 -12.36 22.33
C LYS A 357 3.28 -13.20 21.10
N ILE A 358 4.20 -13.23 20.12
CA ILE A 358 4.05 -14.04 18.90
C ILE A 358 3.93 -15.54 19.26
N GLY A 359 4.75 -16.01 20.21
CA GLY A 359 4.67 -17.37 20.74
C GLY A 359 3.32 -17.69 21.39
N LEU A 360 2.74 -16.76 22.14
CA LEU A 360 1.41 -16.93 22.77
C LEU A 360 0.29 -16.96 21.73
N ILE A 361 0.27 -16.00 20.81
CA ILE A 361 -0.73 -15.92 19.72
C ILE A 361 -0.72 -17.20 18.88
N SER A 362 0.47 -17.64 18.44
CA SER A 362 0.63 -18.88 17.67
C SER A 362 0.23 -20.12 18.48
N SER A 363 0.52 -20.15 19.80
CA SER A 363 0.09 -21.26 20.66
C SER A 363 -1.44 -21.35 20.77
N MET A 364 -2.12 -20.22 20.91
CA MET A 364 -3.58 -20.18 20.98
C MET A 364 -4.21 -20.68 19.68
N ALA A 365 -3.67 -20.26 18.54
CA ALA A 365 -4.08 -20.77 17.23
C ALA A 365 -3.85 -22.29 17.10
N PHE A 366 -2.72 -22.81 17.57
CA PHE A 366 -2.45 -24.25 17.59
C PHE A 366 -3.48 -25.02 18.43
N ILE A 367 -3.77 -24.54 19.64
CA ILE A 367 -4.71 -25.17 20.57
C ILE A 367 -6.11 -25.22 19.96
N GLN A 368 -6.52 -24.16 19.25
CA GLN A 368 -7.80 -24.13 18.57
C GLN A 368 -7.92 -25.11 17.40
N VAL A 369 -6.82 -25.40 16.70
CA VAL A 369 -6.82 -26.36 15.60
C VAL A 369 -6.69 -27.81 16.11
N ASN A 370 -5.85 -28.03 17.14
CA ASN A 370 -5.49 -29.35 17.65
C ASN A 370 -6.12 -29.60 19.02
N GLN A 371 -7.46 -29.56 19.08
CA GLN A 371 -8.26 -29.57 20.32
C GLN A 371 -8.29 -30.94 21.02
N GLU A 372 -7.15 -31.41 21.54
CA GLU A 372 -7.00 -32.75 22.14
C GLU A 372 -5.71 -32.85 22.99
N THR A 373 -5.13 -34.05 23.19
CA THR A 373 -3.91 -34.28 24.00
C THR A 373 -2.75 -33.36 23.65
N LYS A 374 -2.54 -33.08 22.36
CA LYS A 374 -1.51 -32.13 21.89
C LYS A 374 -1.71 -30.70 22.43
N ALA A 375 -2.96 -30.26 22.60
CA ALA A 375 -3.25 -28.94 23.18
C ALA A 375 -2.88 -28.88 24.67
N ILE A 376 -3.04 -29.99 25.40
CA ILE A 376 -2.73 -30.06 26.84
C ILE A 376 -1.22 -29.88 27.06
N ASP A 377 -0.41 -30.63 26.32
CA ASP A 377 1.06 -30.54 26.42
C ASP A 377 1.56 -29.12 26.10
N LEU A 378 0.95 -28.46 25.10
CA LEU A 378 1.31 -27.09 24.76
C LEU A 378 0.84 -26.09 25.82
N LEU A 379 -0.36 -26.27 26.40
CA LEU A 379 -0.86 -25.41 27.48
C LEU A 379 0.07 -25.45 28.70
N ASP A 380 0.57 -26.62 29.08
CA ASP A 380 1.53 -26.77 30.17
C ASP A 380 2.87 -26.09 29.84
N LEU A 381 3.36 -26.24 28.61
CA LEU A 381 4.56 -25.54 28.15
C LEU A 381 4.39 -24.03 28.20
N VAL A 382 3.29 -23.51 27.64
CA VAL A 382 2.97 -22.07 27.63
C VAL A 382 2.88 -21.53 29.05
N ASN A 383 2.20 -22.25 29.95
CA ASN A 383 2.10 -21.90 31.35
C ASN A 383 3.49 -21.79 31.97
N SER A 384 4.31 -22.86 31.87
CA SER A 384 5.66 -22.90 32.44
C SER A 384 6.59 -21.78 31.92
N SER A 385 6.45 -21.39 30.66
CA SER A 385 7.21 -20.31 30.04
C SER A 385 6.86 -18.93 30.61
N CYS A 386 5.61 -18.72 31.04
CA CYS A 386 5.12 -17.43 31.49
C CYS A 386 5.22 -17.22 33.01
N ARG A 387 5.21 -18.30 33.82
CA ARG A 387 5.09 -18.23 35.30
C ARG A 387 6.11 -17.34 36.00
N TYR A 388 7.29 -17.14 35.43
CA TYR A 388 8.38 -16.40 36.05
C TYR A 388 8.33 -14.89 35.83
N SER A 389 7.36 -14.39 35.08
CA SER A 389 7.17 -12.96 34.82
C SER A 389 5.70 -12.59 34.92
N SER A 390 5.40 -11.63 35.78
CA SER A 390 4.07 -11.04 35.97
C SER A 390 3.43 -10.61 34.65
N VAL A 391 4.18 -9.90 33.81
CA VAL A 391 3.74 -9.39 32.51
C VAL A 391 3.43 -10.53 31.54
N HIS A 392 4.31 -11.54 31.44
CA HIS A 392 4.06 -12.69 30.56
C HIS A 392 2.85 -13.50 31.02
N SER A 393 2.67 -13.70 32.33
CA SER A 393 1.48 -14.36 32.86
C SER A 393 0.21 -13.55 32.63
N ALA A 394 0.26 -12.22 32.77
CA ALA A 394 -0.87 -11.36 32.47
C ALA A 394 -1.28 -11.46 30.99
N MET A 395 -0.29 -11.44 30.08
CA MET A 395 -0.54 -11.65 28.65
C MET A 395 -1.11 -13.04 28.36
N LEU A 396 -0.59 -14.08 29.01
CA LEU A 396 -1.13 -15.44 28.86
C LEU A 396 -2.61 -15.49 29.25
N TYR A 397 -2.97 -14.94 30.41
CA TYR A 397 -4.35 -14.95 30.86
C TYR A 397 -5.27 -14.16 29.92
N ASP A 398 -4.81 -13.03 29.40
CA ASP A 398 -5.57 -12.24 28.44
C ASP A 398 -5.74 -12.96 27.10
N CYS A 399 -4.69 -13.60 26.58
CA CYS A 399 -4.76 -14.42 25.38
C CYS A 399 -5.71 -15.62 25.55
N LEU A 400 -5.65 -16.32 26.68
CA LEU A 400 -6.56 -17.42 26.98
C LEU A 400 -8.01 -16.92 27.10
N ALA A 401 -8.23 -15.79 27.79
CA ALA A 401 -9.55 -15.20 27.93
C ALA A 401 -10.13 -14.85 26.57
N HIS A 402 -9.33 -14.21 25.72
CA HIS A 402 -9.69 -13.91 24.35
C HIS A 402 -10.07 -15.18 23.56
N SER A 403 -9.23 -16.23 23.58
CA SER A 403 -9.53 -17.48 22.88
C SER A 403 -10.78 -18.20 23.38
N VAL A 404 -11.14 -18.03 24.65
CA VAL A 404 -12.41 -18.55 25.22
C VAL A 404 -13.60 -17.69 24.83
N GLU A 405 -13.44 -16.36 24.73
CA GLU A 405 -14.51 -15.42 24.35
C GLU A 405 -14.80 -15.42 22.85
N GLN A 406 -13.80 -15.68 22.00
CA GLN A 406 -13.92 -15.64 20.55
C GLN A 406 -14.97 -16.60 19.99
N ASP A 407 -15.82 -16.06 19.11
CA ASP A 407 -16.87 -16.84 18.43
C ASP A 407 -16.49 -17.22 16.98
N GLU A 408 -15.50 -16.55 16.37
CA GLU A 408 -15.05 -16.85 14.99
C GLU A 408 -14.40 -18.23 14.90
N PHE A 409 -13.61 -18.60 15.92
CA PHE A 409 -12.90 -19.88 16.03
C PHE A 409 -13.09 -20.43 17.46
N PRO A 410 -14.21 -21.10 17.76
CA PRO A 410 -14.52 -21.49 19.13
C PRO A 410 -13.67 -22.67 19.61
N LEU A 411 -13.19 -22.60 20.85
CA LEU A 411 -12.65 -23.75 21.58
C LEU A 411 -13.78 -24.73 21.96
N ASN A 412 -13.50 -26.04 21.94
CA ASN A 412 -14.45 -27.02 22.46
C ASN A 412 -14.57 -26.96 23.99
N ASP A 413 -15.71 -27.44 24.50
CA ASP A 413 -16.03 -27.43 25.93
C ASP A 413 -14.99 -28.19 26.78
N GLU A 414 -14.38 -29.24 26.23
CA GLU A 414 -13.35 -30.03 26.92
C GLU A 414 -12.07 -29.22 27.16
N THR A 415 -11.58 -28.52 26.12
CA THR A 415 -10.40 -27.64 26.24
C THR A 415 -10.66 -26.49 27.20
N ILE A 416 -11.86 -25.88 27.15
CA ILE A 416 -12.25 -24.83 28.09
C ILE A 416 -12.29 -25.38 29.53
N SER A 417 -12.78 -26.60 29.73
CA SER A 417 -12.78 -27.26 31.06
C SER A 417 -11.36 -27.51 31.57
N ILE A 418 -10.44 -27.92 30.70
CA ILE A 418 -9.02 -28.10 31.03
C ILE A 418 -8.38 -26.75 31.40
N ILE A 419 -8.60 -25.69 30.62
CA ILE A 419 -8.14 -24.34 30.94
C ILE A 419 -8.68 -23.90 32.31
N ASN A 420 -9.97 -24.10 32.56
CA ASN A 420 -10.59 -23.77 33.83
C ASN A 420 -9.96 -24.55 35.01
N LYS A 421 -9.63 -25.83 34.81
CA LYS A 421 -8.98 -26.67 35.83
C LYS A 421 -7.52 -26.28 36.08
N LEU A 422 -6.75 -26.01 35.03
CA LEU A 422 -5.32 -25.71 35.11
C LEU A 422 -5.02 -24.28 35.59
N PHE A 423 -5.89 -23.33 35.27
CA PHE A 423 -5.66 -21.91 35.55
C PHE A 423 -6.66 -21.36 36.56
N CYS A 424 -7.97 -21.44 36.29
CA CYS A 424 -8.98 -20.71 37.05
C CYS A 424 -9.14 -21.19 38.50
N GLY A 425 -8.81 -22.46 38.80
CA GLY A 425 -8.94 -23.03 40.14
C GLY A 425 -8.16 -22.29 41.23
N TYR A 426 -7.07 -21.59 40.87
CA TYR A 426 -6.19 -20.91 41.82
C TYR A 426 -6.54 -19.44 42.06
N PHE A 427 -7.54 -18.90 41.36
CA PHE A 427 -7.87 -17.46 41.48
C PHE A 427 -8.22 -17.07 42.92
N GLY A 428 -9.01 -17.92 43.61
CA GLY A 428 -9.37 -17.69 45.00
C GLY A 428 -8.15 -17.66 45.91
N ASP A 429 -7.24 -18.62 45.74
CA ASP A 429 -6.03 -18.77 46.56
C ASP A 429 -5.06 -17.56 46.45
N PHE A 430 -5.08 -16.85 45.31
CA PHE A 430 -4.16 -15.74 45.07
C PHE A 430 -4.75 -14.36 45.39
N PHE A 431 -6.05 -14.17 45.24
CA PHE A 431 -6.66 -12.83 45.26
C PHE A 431 -7.74 -12.65 46.30
N ILE A 432 -8.34 -13.73 46.80
CA ILE A 432 -9.44 -13.66 47.75
C ILE A 432 -8.91 -14.05 49.12
N MET A 433 -9.20 -13.24 50.12
CA MET A 433 -8.96 -13.58 51.52
C MET A 433 -10.20 -13.27 52.33
N ASP A 434 -10.33 -13.95 53.46
CA ASP A 434 -11.37 -13.69 54.43
C ASP A 434 -11.08 -12.38 55.18
N HIS A 435 -12.15 -11.72 55.64
CA HIS A 435 -12.05 -10.44 56.33
C HIS A 435 -11.07 -10.47 57.52
N GLN A 436 -11.10 -11.53 58.32
CA GLN A 436 -10.24 -11.70 59.50
C GLN A 436 -8.75 -11.74 59.14
N ASP A 437 -8.41 -12.41 58.03
CA ASP A 437 -7.02 -12.52 57.59
C ASP A 437 -6.50 -11.19 57.04
N ILE A 438 -7.34 -10.46 56.30
CA ILE A 438 -6.97 -9.16 55.74
C ILE A 438 -6.76 -8.11 56.83
N GLN A 439 -7.54 -8.14 57.93
CA GLN A 439 -7.38 -7.19 59.04
C GLN A 439 -5.94 -7.18 59.59
N SER A 440 -5.24 -8.32 59.57
CA SER A 440 -3.85 -8.40 60.00
C SER A 440 -2.87 -7.59 59.14
N TYR A 441 -3.25 -7.28 57.89
CA TYR A 441 -2.49 -6.46 56.94
C TYR A 441 -2.94 -4.99 56.94
N LEU A 442 -4.13 -4.69 57.44
CA LEU A 442 -4.71 -3.34 57.53
C LEU A 442 -4.38 -2.67 58.87
N GLN A 443 -3.10 -2.70 59.27
CA GLN A 443 -2.67 -2.15 60.57
C GLN A 443 -2.47 -0.63 60.56
N ASP A 444 -2.45 -0.01 59.38
CA ASP A 444 -2.25 1.42 59.20
C ASP A 444 -3.59 2.15 59.12
N GLU A 445 -3.74 3.29 59.80
CA GLU A 445 -4.96 4.13 59.79
C GLU A 445 -5.38 4.58 58.37
N LYS A 446 -4.45 4.48 57.42
CA LYS A 446 -4.61 4.85 56.01
C LYS A 446 -5.04 3.68 55.12
N SER A 447 -5.29 2.49 55.67
CA SER A 447 -5.68 1.30 54.91
C SER A 447 -7.05 0.81 55.34
N ASP A 448 -7.90 0.43 54.39
CA ASP A 448 -9.27 -0.01 54.68
C ASP A 448 -9.84 -0.92 53.58
N LEU A 449 -11.00 -1.50 53.86
CA LEU A 449 -11.80 -2.24 52.90
C LEU A 449 -12.82 -1.30 52.25
N LEU A 450 -12.53 -0.89 51.03
CA LEU A 450 -13.29 0.14 50.31
C LEU A 450 -14.18 -0.44 49.21
N TYR A 451 -15.13 0.38 48.75
CA TYR A 451 -15.93 0.19 47.53
C TYR A 451 -16.76 -1.11 47.47
N SER A 452 -17.53 -1.41 48.52
CA SER A 452 -18.53 -2.49 48.48
C SER A 452 -19.81 -2.04 47.78
N LEU A 453 -20.49 -2.96 47.11
CA LEU A 453 -21.88 -2.76 46.65
C LEU A 453 -22.93 -3.03 47.74
N ASN A 454 -22.54 -3.64 48.87
CA ASN A 454 -23.43 -3.91 49.99
C ASN A 454 -23.46 -2.73 50.95
N ASP A 455 -24.62 -2.47 51.58
CA ASP A 455 -24.76 -1.43 52.60
C ASP A 455 -23.69 -1.59 53.69
N GLU A 456 -23.08 -0.47 54.09
CA GLU A 456 -21.91 -0.41 54.98
C GLU A 456 -22.09 -1.15 56.32
N ASN A 457 -23.34 -1.39 56.73
CA ASN A 457 -23.74 -1.93 58.02
C ASN A 457 -23.79 -3.46 58.11
N GLU A 458 -23.57 -4.22 57.02
CA GLU A 458 -23.53 -5.69 57.06
C GLU A 458 -22.10 -6.24 56.90
N ILE A 459 -21.22 -5.92 57.86
CA ILE A 459 -19.93 -6.62 57.97
C ILE A 459 -20.17 -7.97 58.64
N ASN A 460 -20.55 -8.97 57.84
CA ASN A 460 -20.58 -10.35 58.30
C ASN A 460 -19.14 -10.87 58.39
N GLU A 461 -18.79 -11.58 59.48
CA GLU A 461 -17.44 -12.15 59.71
C GLU A 461 -16.98 -13.10 58.58
N ASN A 462 -17.90 -13.57 57.74
CA ASN A 462 -17.64 -14.40 56.55
C ASN A 462 -17.57 -13.60 55.23
N SER A 463 -17.38 -12.27 55.28
CA SER A 463 -17.26 -11.45 54.08
C SER A 463 -15.89 -11.66 53.43
N MET A 464 -15.89 -11.95 52.12
CA MET A 464 -14.67 -12.06 51.31
C MET A 464 -14.22 -10.67 50.85
N ALA A 465 -12.90 -10.49 50.72
CA ALA A 465 -12.34 -9.28 50.13
C ALA A 465 -11.19 -9.59 49.17
N ILE A 466 -10.98 -8.68 48.22
CA ILE A 466 -9.92 -8.75 47.21
C ILE A 466 -8.65 -8.15 47.80
N SER A 467 -7.60 -8.96 47.81
CA SER A 467 -6.39 -8.76 48.60
C SER A 467 -5.36 -7.91 47.88
N ILE A 468 -5.67 -6.65 47.56
CA ILE A 468 -4.73 -5.77 46.84
C ILE A 468 -3.56 -5.37 47.74
N ILE A 469 -3.80 -4.76 48.91
CA ILE A 469 -2.74 -4.42 49.88
C ILE A 469 -1.92 -5.65 50.31
N PRO A 470 -2.52 -6.77 50.79
CA PRO A 470 -1.74 -7.95 51.17
C PRO A 470 -0.85 -8.45 50.04
N ASN A 471 -1.31 -8.36 48.79
CA ASN A 471 -0.52 -8.73 47.62
C ASN A 471 0.57 -7.71 47.26
N ILE A 472 0.42 -6.42 47.59
CA ILE A 472 1.51 -5.43 47.50
C ILE A 472 2.55 -5.68 48.58
N VAL A 473 2.13 -5.88 49.83
CA VAL A 473 3.01 -6.03 50.99
C VAL A 473 3.80 -7.34 50.91
N SER A 474 3.13 -8.48 50.66
CA SER A 474 3.79 -9.78 50.51
C SER A 474 4.80 -9.83 49.36
N SER A 475 4.61 -8.98 48.38
CA SER A 475 5.52 -8.81 47.26
C SER A 475 6.76 -7.99 47.60
N LEU A 476 6.67 -7.04 48.53
CA LEU A 476 7.83 -6.31 49.02
C LEU A 476 8.74 -7.19 49.91
N ASP A 477 8.17 -8.23 50.53
CA ASP A 477 8.89 -9.21 51.35
C ASP A 477 9.61 -10.32 50.54
N SER A 478 10.51 -9.90 49.65
CA SER A 478 11.73 -10.54 49.09
C SER A 478 11.94 -12.08 48.99
N ARG A 479 10.93 -12.95 48.99
CA ARG A 479 11.10 -14.41 48.73
C ARG A 479 10.30 -14.97 47.56
N SER A 480 9.46 -14.18 46.90
CA SER A 480 8.65 -14.60 45.77
C SER A 480 9.29 -14.25 44.42
N ILE A 481 8.98 -15.10 43.43
CA ILE A 481 9.28 -14.86 42.01
C ILE A 481 8.34 -13.73 41.55
N ASP A 482 8.93 -12.58 41.23
CA ASP A 482 8.28 -11.34 40.78
C ASP A 482 7.24 -10.72 41.76
N PRO A 483 7.60 -9.63 42.47
CA PRO A 483 6.71 -8.94 43.40
C PRO A 483 5.46 -8.35 42.72
N SER A 484 5.48 -8.14 41.41
CA SER A 484 4.33 -7.55 40.71
C SER A 484 3.31 -8.59 40.23
N PHE A 485 3.59 -9.90 40.34
CA PHE A 485 2.77 -10.97 39.77
C PHE A 485 1.30 -10.86 40.14
N ARG A 486 0.99 -10.80 41.44
CA ARG A 486 -0.39 -10.82 41.91
C ARG A 486 -1.17 -9.56 41.53
N ILE A 487 -0.51 -8.42 41.44
CA ILE A 487 -1.20 -7.16 41.10
C ILE A 487 -1.45 -7.08 39.60
N VAL A 488 -0.41 -7.32 38.80
CA VAL A 488 -0.46 -7.17 37.34
C VAL A 488 -1.39 -8.19 36.69
N THR A 489 -1.49 -9.40 37.27
CA THR A 489 -2.31 -10.48 36.71
C THR A 489 -3.77 -10.45 37.16
N LEU A 490 -4.14 -9.69 38.20
CA LEU A 490 -5.49 -9.73 38.80
C LEU A 490 -6.61 -9.58 37.77
N ALA A 491 -6.56 -8.51 36.96
CA ALA A 491 -7.60 -8.21 35.99
C ALA A 491 -7.63 -9.21 34.80
N PRO A 492 -6.50 -9.50 34.12
CA PRO A 492 -6.46 -10.53 33.07
C PRO A 492 -6.90 -11.92 33.55
N PHE A 493 -6.50 -12.30 34.77
CA PHE A 493 -6.88 -13.59 35.34
C PHE A 493 -8.37 -13.62 35.69
N PHE A 494 -8.92 -12.55 36.26
CA PHE A 494 -10.37 -12.44 36.48
C PHE A 494 -11.16 -12.51 35.17
N ARG A 495 -10.69 -11.85 34.10
CA ARG A 495 -11.29 -11.94 32.76
C ARG A 495 -11.35 -13.38 32.28
N LEU A 496 -10.23 -14.13 32.38
CA LEU A 496 -10.20 -15.55 32.04
C LEU A 496 -11.20 -16.37 32.85
N VAL A 497 -11.25 -16.17 34.17
CA VAL A 497 -12.22 -16.84 35.05
C VAL A 497 -13.66 -16.54 34.59
N ALA A 498 -13.99 -15.28 34.33
CA ALA A 498 -15.30 -14.87 33.87
C ALA A 498 -15.66 -15.52 32.52
N ALA A 499 -14.75 -15.50 31.55
CA ALA A 499 -14.92 -16.12 30.25
C ALA A 499 -15.20 -17.63 30.35
N CYS A 500 -14.39 -18.36 31.13
CA CYS A 500 -14.59 -19.80 31.37
C CYS A 500 -15.91 -20.09 32.08
N GLN A 501 -16.29 -19.29 33.08
CA GLN A 501 -17.57 -19.46 33.78
C GLN A 501 -18.76 -19.23 32.86
N LEU A 502 -18.70 -18.21 32.01
CA LEU A 502 -19.75 -17.92 31.06
C LEU A 502 -19.90 -19.04 30.02
N LYS A 503 -18.80 -19.54 29.44
CA LYS A 503 -18.89 -20.61 28.43
C LYS A 503 -19.32 -21.96 29.04
N ILE A 504 -18.76 -22.36 30.20
CA ILE A 504 -19.08 -23.66 30.84
C ILE A 504 -20.45 -23.64 31.53
N ASN A 505 -20.71 -22.65 32.40
CA ASN A 505 -21.90 -22.64 33.27
C ASN A 505 -23.04 -21.78 32.71
N LYS A 506 -22.83 -21.07 31.58
CA LYS A 506 -23.79 -20.13 30.98
C LYS A 506 -24.31 -19.10 31.98
N SER A 507 -23.51 -18.79 32.99
CA SER A 507 -23.90 -17.97 34.13
C SER A 507 -22.70 -17.51 34.95
N PHE A 508 -22.81 -16.31 35.53
CA PHE A 508 -21.83 -15.75 36.46
C PHE A 508 -22.09 -16.06 37.94
N LYS A 509 -23.10 -16.87 38.28
CA LYS A 509 -23.50 -17.13 39.68
C LYS A 509 -22.37 -17.52 40.63
N LYS A 510 -21.34 -18.23 40.14
CA LYS A 510 -20.19 -18.66 40.96
C LYS A 510 -19.23 -17.50 41.31
N ILE A 511 -19.19 -16.47 40.47
CA ILE A 511 -18.30 -15.30 40.64
C ILE A 511 -19.05 -14.01 40.96
N GLU A 512 -20.38 -14.04 40.97
CA GLU A 512 -21.24 -12.89 41.29
C GLU A 512 -20.90 -12.27 42.65
N LYS A 513 -20.53 -13.11 43.63
CA LYS A 513 -20.07 -12.66 44.96
C LYS A 513 -18.79 -11.83 44.92
N LEU A 514 -18.01 -11.89 43.85
CA LEU A 514 -16.81 -11.05 43.69
C LEU A 514 -17.17 -9.62 43.33
N LEU A 515 -18.35 -9.37 42.75
CA LEU A 515 -18.81 -8.02 42.45
C LEU A 515 -19.14 -7.23 43.73
N SER A 516 -19.57 -7.91 44.78
CA SER A 516 -19.84 -7.31 46.09
C SER A 516 -18.65 -7.38 47.06
N ALA A 517 -17.55 -8.02 46.67
CA ALA A 517 -16.35 -8.12 47.48
C ALA A 517 -15.69 -6.74 47.65
N ARG A 518 -15.20 -6.46 48.85
CA ARG A 518 -14.49 -5.21 49.15
C ARG A 518 -13.06 -5.26 48.66
N LEU A 519 -12.49 -4.10 48.35
CA LEU A 519 -11.10 -3.98 47.94
C LEU A 519 -10.25 -3.51 49.13
N ALA A 520 -9.20 -4.28 49.48
CA ALA A 520 -8.21 -3.84 50.47
C ALA A 520 -7.29 -2.79 49.86
N LEU A 521 -7.55 -1.50 50.14
CA LEU A 521 -6.90 -0.35 49.51
C LEU A 521 -6.45 0.69 50.54
N TYR A 522 -5.55 1.58 50.14
CA TYR A 522 -5.22 2.76 50.93
C TYR A 522 -6.31 3.81 50.73
N LYS A 523 -6.73 4.49 51.80
CA LYS A 523 -7.64 5.64 51.75
C LYS A 523 -6.97 6.77 50.98
N ASP A 524 -7.72 7.42 50.10
CA ASP A 524 -7.25 8.61 49.42
C ASP A 524 -7.07 9.75 50.44
N MET A 525 -5.88 10.33 50.50
CA MET A 525 -5.54 11.43 51.43
C MET A 525 -6.12 12.79 50.97
N ASN A 526 -7.13 12.80 50.11
CA ASN A 526 -7.69 14.02 49.50
C ASN A 526 -9.03 14.48 50.09
N ASP A 527 -9.54 13.85 51.15
CA ASP A 527 -10.70 14.33 51.91
C ASP A 527 -10.32 15.50 52.87
N ASN A 528 -9.58 16.47 52.35
CA ASN A 528 -9.52 17.83 52.91
C ASN A 528 -10.48 18.77 52.15
N SER A 529 -11.47 18.25 51.42
CA SER A 529 -12.51 19.08 50.79
C SER A 529 -13.66 19.49 51.72
N ASP A 530 -13.60 19.13 53.01
CA ASP A 530 -14.62 19.49 54.01
C ASP A 530 -14.26 20.72 54.88
N GLU A 531 -13.25 21.51 54.49
CA GLU A 531 -13.07 22.88 55.02
C GLU A 531 -13.35 23.96 53.94
N ILE A 532 -14.64 24.17 53.63
CA ILE A 532 -15.19 25.49 53.19
C ILE A 532 -16.51 25.76 53.90
#